data_AF-A0A836CU89-F1
#
_entry.id   AF-A0A836CU89-F1
#
_cell.length_a   1.000
_cell.length_b   1.000
_cell.length_c   1.000
_cell.angle_alpha   90.00
_cell.angle_beta   90.00
_cell.angle_gamma   90.00
#
_symmetry.space_group_name_H-M   'P 1'
#
loop_
_entity.id
_entity.type
_entity.pdbx_description
1 polymer ?
#
loop_
_entity_poly.entity_id
_entity_poly.type
_entity_poly.pdbx_seq_one_letter_code
_entity_poly.pdbx_strand_id
1 'polypeptide(L)'
;MSRVSVPCHVKGTVALQVGDVRTSQGRPGVLVIDVTFPSVAPFELQEIMFKNYYTAFLTIRVRQHTSTHTPAKWVTCLRDFCLMPDPHSEEGAQEYVSLFKHQMLCDMAQVLELRLILRQPSPLWLSFTVEELQIFQQGPKSPSMTFPKWLSHPVPCEQPTPLLEGLPDPSRVSSEVQQMWALTEMIRASHTSTRIGRFDDVLHRTPLYDFHLAHGGKMVAFAGWSLPVQYRDSHVNSHLHTRQRCSLFDVSHMLQTKIFGCDRVKLMESLVVGDIAELKPNQGTLSLFTNEAGGILDDLIVTNASEGHLYVVSNAGCREKDLTLMQDKVRELQNKGSDVALEVMDNALLALQGPTAAQVLQAGVADDLRKLPFMTSAVMEVFGVSGCRVTRCGYTGEDGVEISVPAAEAVHLAAALLRNPEVKLAGLAARDSLRLEAGLCLYGNDIDEHTTPVEGSLSWTLGKRRRAAMDFPGASVIVPQLKSKAQRRRVGLMCDGAPVRAQSPILSPEGTVIGAVTSGCPSPCLKKNVAMGYVPYEYSRPGTPLLVEVRRKQQPAVVSKMPFVPTNYYILK
;
A
#
# COMPACT_ATOMS: atom_id res chain seq x y z
N MET A 1 -37.69 -19.10 1.19
CA MET A 1 -38.84 -18.33 1.73
C MET A 1 -38.91 -17.03 0.96
N SER A 2 -40.06 -16.66 0.40
CA SER A 2 -40.25 -15.39 -0.30
C SER A 2 -40.13 -14.22 0.70
N ARG A 3 -39.33 -13.20 0.39
CA ARG A 3 -39.25 -11.95 1.17
C ARG A 3 -40.21 -10.92 0.55
N VAL A 4 -40.94 -10.17 1.37
CA VAL A 4 -41.86 -9.13 0.91
C VAL A 4 -41.34 -7.78 1.41
N SER A 5 -41.19 -6.81 0.51
CA SER A 5 -40.79 -5.45 0.87
C SER A 5 -41.89 -4.75 1.68
N VAL A 6 -41.51 -4.13 2.79
CA VAL A 6 -42.39 -3.35 3.66
C VAL A 6 -42.29 -1.88 3.25
N PRO A 7 -43.38 -1.21 2.87
CA PRO A 7 -43.38 0.23 2.62
C PRO A 7 -42.95 0.98 3.88
N CYS A 8 -41.96 1.86 3.76
CA CYS A 8 -41.47 2.67 4.87
C CYS A 8 -41.37 4.15 4.47
N HIS A 9 -41.48 5.02 5.46
CA HIS A 9 -41.33 6.47 5.30
C HIS A 9 -40.14 6.92 6.15
N VAL A 10 -39.10 7.43 5.49
CA VAL A 10 -37.88 7.93 6.12
C VAL A 10 -38.10 9.40 6.48
N LYS A 11 -38.07 9.72 7.78
CA LYS A 11 -38.13 11.10 8.27
C LYS A 11 -36.79 11.80 8.01
N GLY A 12 -36.83 13.14 7.90
CA GLY A 12 -35.63 13.94 7.65
C GLY A 12 -34.54 13.75 8.69
N THR A 13 -33.29 13.72 8.23
CA THR A 13 -32.10 13.46 9.04
C THR A 13 -31.84 14.59 10.04
N VAL A 14 -31.65 14.23 11.32
CA VAL A 14 -31.33 15.19 12.39
C VAL A 14 -29.89 14.98 12.84
N ALA A 15 -29.08 16.05 12.82
CA ALA A 15 -27.74 16.04 13.41
C ALA A 15 -27.83 16.16 14.94
N LEU A 16 -27.13 15.27 15.66
CA LEU A 16 -27.03 15.34 17.12
C LEU A 16 -25.71 15.97 17.54
N GLN A 17 -25.78 17.01 18.38
CA GLN A 17 -24.63 17.58 19.08
C GLN A 17 -24.47 16.87 20.43
N VAL A 18 -23.27 16.35 20.75
CA VAL A 18 -22.98 15.68 22.02
C VAL A 18 -22.02 16.56 22.84
N GLY A 19 -22.51 17.20 23.89
CA GLY A 19 -21.73 18.01 24.86
C GLY A 19 -21.98 19.52 24.83
N ASP A 20 -21.45 20.24 25.84
CA ASP A 20 -21.73 21.67 26.14
C ASP A 20 -20.69 22.68 25.61
N VAL A 21 -19.81 22.31 24.68
CA VAL A 21 -18.81 23.25 24.13
C VAL A 21 -19.35 23.93 22.87
N ARG A 22 -19.75 25.20 22.98
CA ARG A 22 -19.96 26.09 21.83
C ARG A 22 -18.61 26.47 21.23
N THR A 23 -18.19 25.79 20.16
CA THR A 23 -17.18 26.28 19.24
C THR A 23 -17.85 26.68 17.93
N SER A 24 -17.60 27.92 17.51
CA SER A 24 -18.03 28.48 16.24
C SER A 24 -17.33 27.77 15.09
N GLN A 25 -18.13 27.12 14.23
CA GLN A 25 -17.82 26.18 13.12
C GLN A 25 -18.02 24.71 13.51
N GLY A 26 -19.21 24.21 13.15
CA GLY A 26 -19.78 22.95 13.62
C GLY A 26 -18.99 21.71 13.21
N ARG A 27 -18.86 20.78 14.16
CA ARG A 27 -18.54 19.38 13.87
C ARG A 27 -19.68 18.48 14.35
N PRO A 28 -20.54 17.97 13.46
CA PRO A 28 -21.43 16.86 13.77
C PRO A 28 -20.94 15.58 13.11
N GLY A 29 -20.56 14.59 13.93
CA GLY A 29 -20.21 13.23 13.49
C GLY A 29 -21.31 12.20 13.74
N VAL A 30 -22.54 12.64 14.08
CA VAL A 30 -23.69 11.76 14.35
C VAL A 30 -24.95 12.26 13.65
N LEU A 31 -25.62 11.38 12.93
CA LEU A 31 -26.91 11.62 12.27
C LEU A 31 -27.94 10.58 12.71
N VAL A 32 -29.18 11.02 12.91
CA VAL A 32 -30.29 10.15 13.26
C VAL A 32 -31.33 10.15 12.16
N ILE A 33 -31.72 8.95 11.74
CA ILE A 33 -32.76 8.71 10.75
C ILE A 33 -33.85 7.88 11.42
N ASP A 34 -35.04 8.45 11.50
CA ASP A 34 -36.24 7.76 11.97
C ASP A 34 -37.06 7.26 10.80
N VAL A 35 -37.48 6.00 10.87
CA VAL A 35 -38.23 5.31 9.82
C VAL A 35 -39.55 4.83 10.42
N THR A 36 -40.64 5.28 9.81
CA THR A 36 -42.01 4.96 10.22
C THR A 36 -42.73 4.14 9.16
N PHE A 37 -43.65 3.29 9.58
CA PHE A 37 -44.40 2.39 8.68
C PHE A 37 -45.86 2.86 8.60
N PRO A 38 -46.40 3.19 7.41
CA PRO A 38 -47.63 3.98 7.29
C PRO A 38 -48.98 3.34 7.70
N SER A 39 -49.09 2.04 8.03
CA SER A 39 -50.31 1.39 8.64
C SER A 39 -50.26 -0.14 8.48
N VAL A 40 -50.74 -1.07 9.34
CA VAL A 40 -51.14 -1.17 10.76
C VAL A 40 -51.10 -2.69 11.06
N ALA A 41 -49.95 -3.20 11.48
CA ALA A 41 -49.78 -4.43 12.25
C ALA A 41 -48.28 -4.49 12.62
N PRO A 42 -47.92 -4.80 13.87
CA PRO A 42 -46.55 -5.14 14.18
C PRO A 42 -46.13 -6.29 13.27
N PHE A 43 -45.04 -6.09 12.51
CA PHE A 43 -44.54 -7.08 11.59
C PHE A 43 -43.20 -7.62 12.06
N GLU A 44 -42.88 -8.82 11.60
CA GLU A 44 -41.60 -9.45 11.87
C GLU A 44 -40.56 -8.97 10.86
N LEU A 45 -39.67 -8.09 11.31
CA LEU A 45 -38.57 -7.58 10.48
C LEU A 45 -37.53 -8.69 10.28
N GLN A 46 -37.27 -9.03 9.02
CA GLN A 46 -36.36 -10.10 8.62
C GLN A 46 -35.02 -9.59 8.10
N GLU A 47 -35.05 -8.49 7.36
CA GLU A 47 -33.86 -7.91 6.74
C GLU A 47 -34.01 -6.40 6.59
N ILE A 48 -32.92 -5.68 6.82
CA ILE A 48 -32.75 -4.26 6.49
C ILE A 48 -31.63 -4.19 5.45
N MET A 49 -31.92 -3.65 4.28
CA MET A 49 -30.95 -3.45 3.22
C MET A 49 -30.82 -1.95 2.94
N PHE A 50 -29.60 -1.46 2.77
CA PHE A 50 -29.35 -0.08 2.39
C PHE A 50 -27.99 0.04 1.72
N LYS A 51 -27.77 1.12 0.99
CA LYS A 51 -26.47 1.51 0.50
C LYS A 51 -25.81 2.42 1.52
N ASN A 52 -24.66 2.03 2.05
CA ASN A 52 -23.93 2.85 3.01
C ASN A 52 -23.32 4.06 2.30
N TYR A 53 -23.57 5.29 2.73
CA TYR A 53 -22.91 6.46 2.17
C TYR A 53 -22.01 7.08 3.24
N TYR A 54 -20.78 6.59 3.35
CA TYR A 54 -19.77 7.07 4.29
C TYR A 54 -20.18 7.03 5.79
N THR A 55 -21.10 6.17 6.20
CA THR A 55 -21.36 5.94 7.63
C THR A 55 -20.39 4.90 8.17
N ALA A 56 -19.61 5.25 9.21
CA ALA A 56 -18.64 4.32 9.78
C ALA A 56 -19.26 3.33 10.77
N PHE A 57 -20.14 3.81 11.63
CA PHE A 57 -20.82 2.98 12.62
C PHE A 57 -22.33 3.18 12.57
N LEU A 58 -23.06 2.08 12.67
CA LEU A 58 -24.51 2.07 12.72
C LEU A 58 -25.01 1.44 14.02
N THR A 59 -25.82 2.21 14.75
CA THR A 59 -26.64 1.69 15.85
C THR A 59 -28.09 1.68 15.42
N ILE A 60 -28.77 0.55 15.57
CA ILE A 60 -30.18 0.38 15.25
C ILE A 60 -30.97 0.24 16.55
N ARG A 61 -32.03 1.03 16.66
CA ARG A 61 -33.04 0.89 17.70
C ARG A 61 -34.39 0.64 17.07
N VAL A 62 -35.18 -0.21 17.70
CA VAL A 62 -36.58 -0.44 17.33
C VAL A 62 -37.49 -0.02 18.46
N ARG A 63 -38.63 0.56 18.11
CA ARG A 63 -39.73 0.78 19.05
C ARG A 63 -40.68 -0.40 18.94
N GLN A 64 -40.88 -1.13 20.04
CA GLN A 64 -41.73 -2.32 20.05
C GLN A 64 -42.53 -2.47 21.34
N HIS A 65 -43.61 -3.23 21.28
CA HIS A 65 -44.34 -3.68 22.47
C HIS A 65 -43.67 -4.91 23.06
N THR A 66 -43.33 -4.86 24.34
CA THR A 66 -42.76 -6.01 25.06
C THR A 66 -43.83 -6.99 25.56
N SER A 67 -45.09 -6.55 25.66
CA SER A 67 -46.29 -7.35 25.92
C SER A 67 -47.56 -6.56 25.56
N THR A 68 -48.71 -7.23 25.41
CA THR A 68 -50.02 -6.62 25.09
C THR A 68 -50.49 -5.54 26.07
N HIS A 69 -49.90 -5.47 27.27
CA HIS A 69 -50.28 -4.52 28.33
C HIS A 69 -49.18 -3.51 28.69
N THR A 70 -48.04 -3.50 27.97
CA THR A 70 -46.94 -2.55 28.24
C THR A 70 -46.77 -1.52 27.12
N PRO A 71 -46.51 -0.24 27.48
CA PRO A 71 -46.31 0.82 26.48
C PRO A 71 -45.05 0.54 25.65
N ALA A 72 -45.10 0.89 24.35
CA ALA A 72 -44.00 0.64 23.43
C ALA A 72 -42.72 1.39 23.86
N LYS A 73 -41.60 0.67 23.95
CA LYS A 73 -40.29 1.22 24.35
C LYS A 73 -39.27 1.07 23.24
N TRP A 74 -38.28 1.97 23.24
CA TRP A 74 -37.12 1.91 22.35
C TRP A 74 -36.07 0.94 22.87
N VAL A 75 -35.82 -0.13 22.12
CA VAL A 75 -34.82 -1.16 22.41
C VAL A 75 -33.69 -1.07 21.39
N THR A 76 -32.44 -1.14 21.83
CA THR A 76 -31.28 -1.23 20.92
C THR A 76 -31.14 -2.67 20.43
N CYS A 77 -31.30 -2.88 19.12
CA CYS A 77 -31.20 -4.20 18.50
C CYS A 77 -29.85 -4.43 17.80
N LEU A 78 -29.14 -3.35 17.48
CA LEU A 78 -27.78 -3.42 16.95
C LEU A 78 -27.00 -2.22 17.48
N ARG A 79 -25.79 -2.43 17.99
CA ARG A 79 -24.98 -1.36 18.58
C ARG A 79 -23.63 -1.27 17.89
N ASP A 80 -23.29 -0.06 17.48
CA ASP A 80 -21.99 0.30 16.90
C ASP A 80 -21.50 -0.69 15.84
N PHE A 81 -22.41 -1.17 14.98
CA PHE A 81 -22.08 -2.08 13.91
C PHE A 81 -21.14 -1.38 12.94
N CYS A 82 -19.97 -1.96 12.75
CA CYS A 82 -18.92 -1.43 11.90
C CYS A 82 -19.34 -1.60 10.44
N LEU A 83 -19.64 -0.50 9.77
CA LEU A 83 -19.93 -0.46 8.34
C LEU A 83 -18.70 -0.09 7.52
N MET A 84 -17.78 0.69 8.11
CA MET A 84 -16.49 1.02 7.53
C MET A 84 -15.40 0.55 8.50
N PRO A 85 -14.59 -0.46 8.14
CA PRO A 85 -13.51 -0.97 8.99
C PRO A 85 -12.56 0.13 9.48
N ASP A 86 -12.30 1.11 8.61
CA ASP A 86 -11.64 2.35 8.94
C ASP A 86 -12.56 3.54 8.59
N PRO A 87 -13.02 4.33 9.59
CA PRO A 87 -13.84 5.53 9.38
C PRO A 87 -13.20 6.59 8.47
N HIS A 88 -11.88 6.58 8.31
CA HIS A 88 -11.13 7.53 7.48
C HIS A 88 -10.88 7.02 6.05
N SER A 89 -11.28 5.79 5.73
CA SER A 89 -11.17 5.17 4.41
C SER A 89 -12.49 5.22 3.63
N GLU A 90 -12.49 4.78 2.37
CA GLU A 90 -13.73 4.53 1.60
C GLU A 90 -14.17 3.05 1.67
N GLU A 91 -13.43 2.19 2.37
CA GLU A 91 -13.74 0.76 2.45
C GLU A 91 -15.04 0.54 3.23
N GLY A 92 -15.99 -0.20 2.63
CA GLY A 92 -17.34 -0.34 3.15
C GLY A 92 -18.25 0.87 2.92
N ALA A 93 -17.74 1.99 2.39
CA ALA A 93 -18.55 3.10 1.90
C ALA A 93 -19.06 2.81 0.48
N GLN A 94 -20.27 3.27 0.18
CA GLN A 94 -21.02 3.06 -1.06
C GLN A 94 -21.37 1.60 -1.40
N GLU A 95 -21.13 0.68 -0.48
CA GLU A 95 -21.53 -0.73 -0.59
C GLU A 95 -22.96 -0.96 -0.09
N TYR A 96 -23.63 -1.98 -0.65
CA TYR A 96 -24.91 -2.44 -0.12
C TYR A 96 -24.69 -3.35 1.09
N VAL A 97 -25.41 -3.04 2.16
CA VAL A 97 -25.36 -3.77 3.42
C VAL A 97 -26.72 -4.38 3.69
N SER A 98 -26.74 -5.70 3.90
CA SER A 98 -27.92 -6.46 4.35
C SER A 98 -27.72 -6.91 5.79
N LEU A 99 -28.63 -6.49 6.67
CA LEU A 99 -28.67 -6.89 8.08
C LEU A 99 -29.87 -7.79 8.34
N PHE A 100 -29.61 -9.03 8.72
CA PHE A 100 -30.64 -10.05 8.94
C PHE A 100 -31.09 -10.11 10.40
N LYS A 101 -32.31 -10.59 10.63
CA LYS A 101 -32.90 -10.77 11.98
C LYS A 101 -31.97 -11.52 12.94
N HIS A 102 -31.24 -12.54 12.49
CA HIS A 102 -30.34 -13.32 13.35
C HIS A 102 -29.12 -12.54 13.87
N GLN A 103 -28.82 -11.38 13.28
CA GLN A 103 -27.75 -10.48 13.73
C GLN A 103 -28.24 -9.45 14.77
N MET A 104 -29.56 -9.43 15.06
CA MET A 104 -30.17 -8.48 16.00
C MET A 104 -30.18 -9.05 17.42
N LEU A 105 -29.92 -8.17 18.40
CA LEU A 105 -29.83 -8.49 19.83
C LEU A 105 -31.18 -8.63 20.53
N CYS A 106 -32.29 -8.29 19.86
CA CYS A 106 -33.63 -8.42 20.42
C CYS A 106 -34.59 -9.07 19.43
N ASP A 107 -35.72 -9.56 19.94
CA ASP A 107 -36.80 -10.04 19.09
C ASP A 107 -37.30 -8.89 18.20
N MET A 108 -37.60 -9.22 16.95
CA MET A 108 -37.99 -8.30 15.88
C MET A 108 -39.43 -8.56 15.42
N ALA A 109 -40.23 -9.28 16.22
CA ALA A 109 -41.59 -9.71 15.89
C ALA A 109 -42.65 -8.61 15.94
N GLN A 110 -42.41 -7.50 16.66
CA GLN A 110 -43.40 -6.44 16.86
C GLN A 110 -42.83 -5.01 16.67
N VAL A 111 -42.15 -4.77 15.54
CA VAL A 111 -41.52 -3.46 15.25
C VAL A 111 -42.58 -2.44 14.80
N LEU A 112 -42.61 -1.28 15.48
CA LEU A 112 -43.49 -0.14 15.16
C LEU A 112 -42.73 1.02 14.51
N GLU A 113 -41.51 1.27 14.94
CA GLU A 113 -40.62 2.31 14.40
C GLU A 113 -39.19 1.81 14.42
N LEU A 114 -38.39 2.28 13.48
CA LEU A 114 -36.97 1.97 13.36
C LEU A 114 -36.16 3.27 13.42
N ARG A 115 -35.10 3.29 14.21
CA ARG A 115 -34.16 4.41 14.32
C ARG A 115 -32.76 3.94 13.98
N LEU A 116 -32.17 4.57 12.97
CA LEU A 116 -30.78 4.39 12.58
C LEU A 116 -29.98 5.57 13.14
N ILE A 117 -29.01 5.29 14.00
CA ILE A 117 -28.06 6.26 14.53
C ILE A 117 -26.75 6.01 13.81
N LEU A 118 -26.43 6.91 12.88
CA LEU A 118 -25.26 6.88 12.03
C LEU A 118 -24.16 7.68 12.71
N ARG A 119 -22.93 7.15 12.74
CA ARG A 119 -21.78 7.87 13.25
C ARG A 119 -20.63 7.82 12.25
N GLN A 120 -20.04 8.98 12.04
CA GLN A 120 -18.84 9.16 11.24
C GLN A 120 -17.86 10.03 12.03
N PRO A 121 -16.89 9.41 12.74
CA PRO A 121 -15.91 10.15 13.53
C PRO A 121 -14.86 10.85 12.66
N SER A 122 -14.74 10.50 11.38
CA SER A 122 -13.78 11.11 10.48
C SER A 122 -14.18 12.54 10.09
N PRO A 123 -13.29 13.53 10.25
CA PRO A 123 -13.54 14.89 9.78
C PRO A 123 -13.46 15.02 8.25
N LEU A 124 -12.98 13.98 7.55
CA LEU A 124 -12.90 13.96 6.08
C LEU A 124 -14.29 13.86 5.43
N TRP A 125 -15.23 13.19 6.12
CA TRP A 125 -16.54 12.89 5.59
C TRP A 125 -17.59 13.84 6.19
N LEU A 126 -17.68 15.04 5.59
CA LEU A 126 -18.63 16.08 6.02
C LEU A 126 -20.10 15.70 5.70
N SER A 127 -20.32 14.73 4.82
CA SER A 127 -21.63 14.22 4.44
C SER A 127 -21.60 12.71 4.47
N PHE A 128 -22.42 12.13 5.34
CA PHE A 128 -22.60 10.69 5.46
C PHE A 128 -24.09 10.40 5.69
N THR A 129 -24.59 9.27 5.20
CA THR A 129 -25.98 8.84 5.36
C THR A 129 -26.11 7.35 5.00
N VAL A 130 -27.33 6.85 4.96
CA VAL A 130 -27.69 5.64 4.21
C VAL A 130 -28.63 6.02 3.06
N GLU A 131 -28.46 5.38 1.91
CA GLU A 131 -29.28 5.55 0.72
C GLU A 131 -30.04 4.26 0.41
N GLU A 132 -31.10 4.35 -0.40
CA GLU A 132 -31.83 3.19 -0.91
C GLU A 132 -32.29 2.19 0.17
N LEU A 133 -32.72 2.71 1.33
CA LEU A 133 -33.17 1.89 2.46
C LEU A 133 -34.42 1.08 2.09
N GLN A 134 -34.31 -0.24 2.21
CA GLN A 134 -35.37 -1.22 2.02
C GLN A 134 -35.50 -2.13 3.25
N ILE A 135 -36.73 -2.44 3.63
CA ILE A 135 -37.04 -3.26 4.80
C ILE A 135 -37.90 -4.43 4.35
N PHE A 136 -37.56 -5.65 4.77
CA PHE A 136 -38.24 -6.86 4.35
C PHE A 136 -38.85 -7.62 5.54
N GLN A 137 -40.02 -8.22 5.30
CA GLN A 137 -40.70 -9.14 6.20
C GLN A 137 -40.82 -10.55 5.59
N GLN A 138 -41.18 -11.53 6.42
CA GLN A 138 -41.43 -12.90 5.97
C GLN A 138 -42.67 -12.95 5.07
N GLY A 139 -42.53 -13.47 3.84
CA GLY A 139 -43.66 -13.72 2.94
C GLY A 139 -44.40 -15.02 3.24
N PRO A 140 -45.57 -15.25 2.62
CA PRO A 140 -46.36 -16.46 2.85
C PRO A 140 -45.57 -17.72 2.47
N LYS A 141 -45.67 -18.78 3.29
CA LYS A 141 -45.10 -20.09 2.95
C LYS A 141 -45.85 -20.64 1.73
N SER A 142 -45.16 -20.81 0.60
CA SER A 142 -45.72 -21.49 -0.56
C SER A 142 -46.01 -22.98 -0.24
N PRO A 143 -47.17 -23.53 -0.64
CA PRO A 143 -47.43 -24.96 -0.52
C PRO A 143 -46.53 -25.75 -1.48
N SER A 144 -46.08 -26.93 -1.07
CA SER A 144 -45.24 -27.81 -1.89
C SER A 144 -45.92 -28.11 -3.23
N MET A 145 -45.31 -27.72 -4.33
CA MET A 145 -45.72 -28.17 -5.66
C MET A 145 -44.54 -28.77 -6.42
N THR A 146 -44.82 -29.97 -6.93
CA THR A 146 -44.05 -30.81 -7.83
C THR A 146 -43.78 -30.10 -9.17
N PHE A 147 -42.55 -30.23 -9.66
CA PHE A 147 -42.11 -29.65 -10.94
C PHE A 147 -42.69 -30.42 -12.15
N PRO A 148 -43.30 -29.74 -13.15
CA PRO A 148 -43.59 -30.35 -14.45
C PRO A 148 -42.40 -30.21 -15.42
N LYS A 149 -42.10 -31.28 -16.15
CA LYS A 149 -40.91 -31.52 -17.01
C LYS A 149 -40.76 -30.64 -18.28
N TRP A 150 -41.57 -29.61 -18.52
CA TRP A 150 -41.59 -28.89 -19.80
C TRP A 150 -40.77 -27.58 -19.84
N LEU A 151 -40.14 -27.15 -18.75
CA LEU A 151 -39.26 -25.97 -18.69
C LEU A 151 -37.85 -26.21 -19.28
N SER A 152 -37.66 -27.25 -20.08
CA SER A 152 -36.35 -27.74 -20.53
C SER A 152 -35.85 -27.16 -21.84
N HIS A 153 -36.34 -26.02 -22.33
CA HIS A 153 -35.87 -25.46 -23.62
C HIS A 153 -35.63 -23.94 -23.56
N PRO A 154 -34.40 -23.46 -23.86
CA PRO A 154 -34.11 -22.04 -23.99
C PRO A 154 -34.41 -21.53 -25.41
N VAL A 155 -34.94 -20.30 -25.50
CA VAL A 155 -35.05 -19.51 -26.74
C VAL A 155 -34.12 -18.30 -26.61
N PRO A 156 -33.35 -17.88 -27.65
CA PRO A 156 -32.37 -16.82 -27.55
C PRO A 156 -32.99 -15.41 -27.69
N CYS A 157 -32.42 -14.42 -27.00
CA CYS A 157 -32.85 -13.02 -27.06
C CYS A 157 -31.91 -12.18 -27.96
N GLU A 158 -32.52 -11.32 -28.77
CA GLU A 158 -31.92 -10.42 -29.76
C GLU A 158 -31.17 -9.21 -29.15
N GLN A 159 -30.21 -8.66 -29.91
CA GLN A 159 -29.46 -7.44 -29.60
C GLN A 159 -30.25 -6.16 -29.93
N PRO A 160 -29.95 -5.02 -29.28
CA PRO A 160 -30.19 -3.70 -29.86
C PRO A 160 -28.89 -2.88 -30.07
N THR A 161 -28.84 -2.21 -31.23
CA THR A 161 -27.86 -1.18 -31.67
C THR A 161 -28.14 0.22 -31.06
N PRO A 162 -27.18 1.18 -31.15
CA PRO A 162 -26.95 2.21 -30.13
C PRO A 162 -27.54 3.58 -30.44
N LEU A 163 -27.77 4.38 -29.39
CA LEU A 163 -27.94 5.84 -29.49
C LEU A 163 -26.72 6.51 -28.84
N LEU A 164 -25.96 7.22 -29.68
CA LEU A 164 -24.87 8.10 -29.33
C LEU A 164 -25.41 9.53 -29.30
N GLU A 165 -25.22 10.27 -28.20
CA GLU A 165 -24.89 11.71 -28.20
C GLU A 165 -24.79 12.26 -26.77
N GLY A 166 -23.72 13.01 -26.49
CA GLY A 166 -23.72 13.99 -25.38
C GLY A 166 -22.79 13.79 -24.19
N LEU A 167 -21.74 12.96 -24.26
CA LEU A 167 -20.71 12.92 -23.18
C LEU A 167 -19.50 13.80 -23.55
N PRO A 168 -18.97 14.62 -22.61
CA PRO A 168 -17.80 15.44 -22.85
C PRO A 168 -16.55 14.56 -23.05
N ASP A 169 -15.64 15.07 -23.89
CA ASP A 169 -14.39 14.42 -24.31
C ASP A 169 -13.55 13.89 -23.12
N PRO A 170 -13.28 12.56 -23.05
CA PRO A 170 -12.54 11.93 -21.95
C PRO A 170 -11.07 12.36 -21.86
N SER A 171 -10.54 13.10 -22.85
CA SER A 171 -9.20 13.68 -22.79
C SER A 171 -9.10 14.94 -21.92
N ARG A 172 -10.23 15.55 -21.51
CA ARG A 172 -10.27 16.80 -20.73
C ARG A 172 -10.47 16.63 -19.22
N VAL A 173 -10.87 15.46 -18.74
CA VAL A 173 -10.95 15.15 -17.28
C VAL A 173 -9.61 14.58 -16.82
N SER A 174 -8.56 15.40 -16.93
CA SER A 174 -7.17 15.01 -16.78
C SER A 174 -6.53 15.74 -15.61
N SER A 175 -5.66 15.02 -14.88
CA SER A 175 -4.87 15.40 -13.70
C SER A 175 -5.48 15.18 -12.30
N GLU A 176 -6.69 15.66 -11.98
CA GLU A 176 -7.22 15.57 -10.58
C GLU A 176 -7.62 14.14 -10.18
N VAL A 177 -8.30 13.44 -11.08
CA VAL A 177 -8.60 12.00 -10.94
C VAL A 177 -7.31 11.17 -10.99
N GLN A 178 -6.26 11.58 -11.70
CA GLN A 178 -5.00 10.82 -11.63
C GLN A 178 -4.23 11.04 -10.32
N GLN A 179 -4.38 12.22 -9.69
CA GLN A 179 -3.76 12.57 -8.42
C GLN A 179 -4.44 11.88 -7.22
N MET A 180 -5.77 11.86 -7.18
CA MET A 180 -6.53 11.23 -6.10
C MET A 180 -6.34 9.70 -6.08
N TRP A 181 -6.06 9.10 -7.23
CA TRP A 181 -5.96 7.65 -7.37
C TRP A 181 -4.56 7.09 -7.08
N ALA A 182 -3.50 7.85 -7.37
CA ALA A 182 -2.17 7.51 -6.87
C ALA A 182 -2.15 7.49 -5.33
N LEU A 183 -2.90 8.41 -4.69
CA LEU A 183 -3.12 8.42 -3.24
C LEU A 183 -3.73 7.09 -2.74
N THR A 184 -4.75 6.59 -3.43
CA THR A 184 -5.49 5.38 -3.04
C THR A 184 -4.65 4.10 -3.13
N GLU A 185 -3.88 3.93 -4.21
CA GLU A 185 -3.05 2.72 -4.39
C GLU A 185 -1.86 2.70 -3.41
N MET A 186 -1.32 3.86 -3.06
CA MET A 186 -0.25 3.98 -2.06
C MET A 186 -0.69 3.69 -0.62
N ILE A 187 -1.91 4.10 -0.26
CA ILE A 187 -2.51 3.78 1.05
C ILE A 187 -2.77 2.27 1.16
N ARG A 188 -3.21 1.62 0.07
CA ARG A 188 -3.43 0.15 0.03
C ARG A 188 -2.15 -0.66 0.18
N ALA A 189 -1.04 -0.21 -0.40
CA ALA A 189 0.27 -0.87 -0.30
C ALA A 189 0.86 -0.85 1.13
N SER A 190 0.27 -0.09 2.06
CA SER A 190 0.74 0.07 3.45
C SER A 190 0.05 -0.86 4.46
N HIS A 191 -0.98 -1.61 4.05
CA HIS A 191 -1.72 -2.51 4.94
C HIS A 191 -1.28 -3.96 4.76
N THR A 192 -0.13 -4.31 5.31
CA THR A 192 0.14 -5.70 5.70
C THR A 192 0.49 -5.72 7.19
N SER A 193 -0.50 -6.17 7.97
CA SER A 193 -0.46 -6.55 9.38
C SER A 193 -0.29 -5.45 10.45
N THR A 194 -1.40 -4.88 10.89
CA THR A 194 -1.56 -4.44 12.30
C THR A 194 -2.86 -4.96 12.88
N ARG A 195 -2.74 -5.58 14.06
CA ARG A 195 -3.86 -6.09 14.87
C ARG A 195 -4.68 -4.93 15.42
N ILE A 196 -5.97 -5.21 15.61
CA ILE A 196 -6.98 -4.36 16.27
C ILE A 196 -6.42 -3.82 17.60
N GLY A 197 -6.14 -2.51 17.62
CA GLY A 197 -5.72 -1.72 18.78
C GLY A 197 -6.21 -0.28 18.61
N ARG A 198 -6.63 0.33 19.72
CA ARG A 198 -7.27 1.66 19.87
C ARG A 198 -6.79 2.76 18.89
N PHE A 199 -7.75 3.47 18.28
CA PHE A 199 -7.52 4.71 17.52
C PHE A 199 -7.09 5.86 18.44
N ASP A 200 -5.77 6.07 18.53
CA ASP A 200 -5.09 7.34 18.83
C ASP A 200 -3.60 7.25 18.38
N ASP A 201 -3.31 6.62 17.24
CA ASP A 201 -1.92 6.57 16.75
C ASP A 201 -1.53 7.90 16.09
N VAL A 202 -0.83 8.72 16.86
CA VAL A 202 -0.14 9.93 16.36
C VAL A 202 0.91 9.49 15.34
N LEU A 203 0.70 9.81 14.06
CA LEU A 203 1.67 9.53 12.99
C LEU A 203 3.06 10.10 13.35
N HIS A 204 4.10 9.27 13.19
CA HIS A 204 5.47 9.71 13.34
C HIS A 204 5.83 10.77 12.29
N ARG A 205 6.71 11.70 12.66
CA ARG A 205 7.15 12.81 11.81
C ARG A 205 8.64 12.70 11.54
N THR A 206 9.03 12.90 10.30
CA THR A 206 10.46 13.04 9.96
C THR A 206 10.97 14.42 10.36
N PRO A 207 12.30 14.62 10.44
CA PRO A 207 12.88 15.94 10.67
C PRO A 207 12.49 16.99 9.61
N LEU A 208 12.01 16.56 8.44
CA LEU A 208 11.55 17.44 7.36
C LEU A 208 10.03 17.69 7.37
N TYR A 209 9.29 17.31 8.41
CA TYR A 209 7.82 17.46 8.44
C TYR A 209 7.35 18.90 8.15
N ASP A 210 7.85 19.88 8.90
CA ASP A 210 7.48 21.29 8.68
C ASP A 210 8.02 21.84 7.35
N PHE A 211 9.18 21.33 6.92
CA PHE A 211 9.75 21.65 5.61
C PHE A 211 8.82 21.19 4.48
N HIS A 212 8.22 20.01 4.58
CA HIS A 212 7.25 19.51 3.60
C HIS A 212 6.01 20.40 3.54
N LEU A 213 5.45 20.77 4.69
CA LEU A 213 4.29 21.66 4.77
C LEU A 213 4.57 23.01 4.12
N ALA A 214 5.73 23.62 4.43
CA ALA A 214 6.14 24.91 3.87
C ALA A 214 6.28 24.88 2.33
N HIS A 215 6.63 23.72 1.76
CA HIS A 215 6.79 23.53 0.31
C HIS A 215 5.53 22.96 -0.37
N GLY A 216 4.39 22.92 0.33
CA GLY A 216 3.11 22.47 -0.22
C GLY A 216 2.98 20.95 -0.35
N GLY A 217 3.65 20.20 0.54
CA GLY A 217 3.53 18.75 0.64
C GLY A 217 2.13 18.33 1.07
N LYS A 218 1.52 17.42 0.30
CA LYS A 218 0.23 16.81 0.63
C LYS A 218 0.48 15.58 1.49
N MET A 219 0.37 15.74 2.81
CA MET A 219 0.75 14.72 3.79
C MET A 219 -0.27 13.58 3.86
N VAL A 220 0.22 12.33 3.91
CA VAL A 220 -0.59 11.10 4.08
C VAL A 220 0.06 10.18 5.12
N ALA A 221 -0.70 9.22 5.62
CA ALA A 221 -0.16 8.13 6.40
C ALA A 221 0.58 7.14 5.48
N PHE A 222 1.82 6.80 5.82
CA PHE A 222 2.61 5.78 5.13
C PHE A 222 3.50 5.06 6.14
N ALA A 223 3.27 3.75 6.33
CA ALA A 223 4.00 2.93 7.30
C ALA A 223 4.07 3.52 8.74
N GLY A 224 3.01 4.19 9.19
CA GLY A 224 2.98 4.86 10.51
C GLY A 224 3.61 6.27 10.55
N TRP A 225 4.06 6.80 9.42
CA TRP A 225 4.66 8.13 9.29
C TRP A 225 3.76 9.09 8.50
N SER A 226 3.92 10.39 8.75
CA SER A 226 3.32 11.46 7.95
C SER A 226 4.30 11.94 6.88
N LEU A 227 4.04 11.60 5.62
CA LEU A 227 4.92 11.89 4.49
C LEU A 227 4.14 12.47 3.30
N PRO A 228 4.78 13.30 2.45
CA PRO A 228 4.12 13.89 1.30
C PRO A 228 3.94 12.88 0.17
N VAL A 229 2.70 12.59 -0.20
CA VAL A 229 2.41 11.79 -1.40
C VAL A 229 2.83 12.49 -2.69
N GLN A 230 2.73 13.82 -2.70
CA GLN A 230 3.15 14.73 -3.77
C GLN A 230 3.22 16.17 -3.20
N TYR A 231 3.69 17.11 -4.02
CA TYR A 231 3.71 18.53 -3.71
C TYR A 231 2.77 19.29 -4.66
N ARG A 232 3.17 20.49 -5.10
CA ARG A 232 2.41 21.34 -6.04
C ARG A 232 2.31 20.72 -7.43
N ASP A 233 3.42 20.19 -7.95
CA ASP A 233 3.44 19.49 -9.24
C ASP A 233 2.67 18.16 -9.13
N SER A 234 2.04 17.75 -10.24
CA SER A 234 1.47 16.41 -10.33
C SER A 234 2.56 15.35 -10.19
N HIS A 235 2.21 14.17 -9.67
CA HIS A 235 3.17 13.06 -9.55
C HIS A 235 3.74 12.64 -10.91
N VAL A 236 2.96 12.76 -11.99
CA VAL A 236 3.42 12.53 -13.38
C VAL A 236 4.52 13.52 -13.78
N ASN A 237 4.34 14.82 -13.50
CA ASN A 237 5.36 15.82 -13.81
C ASN A 237 6.60 15.66 -12.91
N SER A 238 6.41 15.32 -11.64
CA SER A 238 7.49 15.04 -10.70
C SER A 238 8.31 13.80 -11.12
N HIS A 239 7.64 12.76 -11.60
CA HIS A 239 8.27 11.57 -12.17
C HIS A 239 9.15 11.94 -13.38
N LEU A 240 8.57 12.63 -14.37
CA LEU A 240 9.30 13.04 -15.58
C LEU A 240 10.47 13.97 -15.26
N HIS A 241 10.30 14.90 -14.31
CA HIS A 241 11.37 15.75 -13.82
C HIS A 241 12.53 14.92 -13.25
N THR A 242 12.23 13.90 -12.44
CA THR A 242 13.26 13.02 -11.85
C THR A 242 14.09 12.32 -12.92
N ARG A 243 13.46 11.86 -14.01
CA ARG A 243 14.11 11.21 -15.15
C ARG A 243 14.95 12.16 -16.02
N GLN A 244 14.62 13.44 -16.04
CA GLN A 244 15.28 14.45 -16.90
C GLN A 244 16.32 15.29 -16.15
N ARG A 245 16.16 15.45 -14.84
CA ARG A 245 16.89 16.39 -13.97
C ARG A 245 17.28 15.69 -12.68
N CYS A 246 16.85 16.19 -11.52
CA CYS A 246 16.90 15.42 -10.28
C CYS A 246 15.80 15.84 -9.30
N SER A 247 15.40 14.91 -8.45
CA SER A 247 14.44 15.13 -7.39
C SER A 247 14.99 14.71 -6.04
N LEU A 248 14.58 15.45 -5.00
CA LEU A 248 14.87 15.17 -3.61
C LEU A 248 13.68 14.49 -2.95
N PHE A 249 13.94 13.32 -2.35
CA PHE A 249 12.97 12.54 -1.60
C PHE A 249 13.37 12.49 -0.12
N ASP A 250 12.40 12.63 0.78
CA ASP A 250 12.57 12.31 2.19
C ASP A 250 12.27 10.83 2.43
N VAL A 251 13.30 10.10 2.83
CA VAL A 251 13.23 8.68 3.15
C VAL A 251 13.68 8.39 4.59
N SER A 252 13.62 9.41 5.45
CA SER A 252 14.08 9.35 6.85
C SER A 252 13.30 8.37 7.73
N HIS A 253 12.16 7.89 7.25
CA HIS A 253 11.33 6.88 7.91
C HIS A 253 11.93 5.47 7.85
N MET A 254 12.84 5.21 6.89
CA MET A 254 13.52 3.91 6.76
C MET A 254 14.38 3.61 7.99
N LEU A 255 14.49 2.32 8.35
CA LEU A 255 15.30 1.90 9.47
C LEU A 255 16.79 1.96 9.08
N GLN A 256 17.58 2.70 9.84
CA GLN A 256 19.04 2.75 9.70
C GLN A 256 19.68 2.11 10.92
N THR A 257 20.54 1.11 10.70
CA THR A 257 21.29 0.47 11.78
C THR A 257 22.77 0.34 11.46
N LYS A 258 23.59 0.25 12.52
CA LYS A 258 24.99 -0.14 12.44
C LYS A 258 25.20 -1.44 13.18
N ILE A 259 25.97 -2.35 12.58
CA ILE A 259 26.37 -3.61 13.21
C ILE A 259 27.88 -3.58 13.43
N PHE A 260 28.30 -3.61 14.69
CA PHE A 260 29.69 -3.56 15.13
C PHE A 260 30.21 -4.93 15.58
N GLY A 261 31.49 -4.98 15.93
CA GLY A 261 32.18 -6.16 16.44
C GLY A 261 32.86 -6.97 15.33
N CYS A 262 33.84 -7.79 15.71
CA CYS A 262 34.61 -8.58 14.73
C CYS A 262 33.76 -9.65 14.03
N ASP A 263 32.67 -10.11 14.64
CA ASP A 263 31.73 -11.10 14.11
C ASP A 263 30.52 -10.48 13.35
N ARG A 264 30.52 -9.17 13.08
CA ARG A 264 29.40 -8.46 12.40
C ARG A 264 28.99 -9.06 11.07
N VAL A 265 29.96 -9.53 10.28
CA VAL A 265 29.72 -10.17 8.96
C VAL A 265 29.03 -11.53 9.16
N LYS A 266 29.50 -12.32 10.13
CA LYS A 266 28.90 -13.61 10.49
C LYS A 266 27.45 -13.45 10.96
N LEU A 267 27.17 -12.42 11.75
CA LEU A 267 25.80 -12.07 12.15
C LEU A 267 24.94 -11.77 10.93
N MET A 268 25.38 -10.84 10.08
CA MET A 268 24.60 -10.42 8.93
C MET A 268 24.34 -11.59 7.97
N GLU A 269 25.37 -12.37 7.64
CA GLU A 269 25.25 -13.53 6.76
C GLU A 269 24.34 -14.63 7.31
N SER A 270 24.22 -14.76 8.63
CA SER A 270 23.27 -15.71 9.22
C SER A 270 21.80 -15.31 9.03
N LEU A 271 21.52 -14.11 8.54
CA LEU A 271 20.17 -13.59 8.30
C LEU A 271 19.88 -13.36 6.81
N VAL A 272 20.91 -13.07 6.00
CA VAL A 272 20.74 -12.65 4.60
C VAL A 272 21.39 -13.58 3.59
N VAL A 273 20.92 -13.46 2.34
CA VAL A 273 21.35 -14.30 1.21
C VAL A 273 22.61 -13.83 0.47
N GLY A 274 23.05 -12.58 0.70
CA GLY A 274 24.22 -11.98 0.02
C GLY A 274 25.57 -12.47 0.55
N ASP A 275 26.62 -12.38 -0.28
CA ASP A 275 28.03 -12.58 0.14
C ASP A 275 28.56 -11.28 0.78
N ILE A 276 28.36 -11.10 2.09
CA ILE A 276 28.74 -9.86 2.81
C ILE A 276 30.25 -9.81 3.04
N ALA A 277 30.89 -10.96 3.29
CA ALA A 277 32.32 -11.07 3.48
C ALA A 277 33.16 -10.60 2.27
N GLU A 278 32.60 -10.67 1.06
CA GLU A 278 33.27 -10.25 -0.18
C GLU A 278 33.13 -8.75 -0.47
N LEU A 279 32.28 -8.04 0.28
CA LEU A 279 32.12 -6.60 0.11
C LEU A 279 33.41 -5.88 0.48
N LYS A 280 33.94 -5.11 -0.46
CA LYS A 280 35.09 -4.24 -0.21
C LYS A 280 34.72 -3.13 0.79
N PRO A 281 35.71 -2.51 1.45
CA PRO A 281 35.46 -1.33 2.25
C PRO A 281 34.66 -0.28 1.47
N ASN A 282 33.61 0.21 2.11
CA ASN A 282 32.60 1.11 1.61
C ASN A 282 31.79 0.63 0.39
N GLN A 283 31.78 -0.67 0.12
CA GLN A 283 30.90 -1.27 -0.87
C GLN A 283 29.64 -1.81 -0.19
N GLY A 284 28.50 -1.60 -0.85
CA GLY A 284 27.23 -2.18 -0.44
C GLY A 284 26.61 -3.09 -1.50
N THR A 285 25.55 -3.77 -1.11
CA THR A 285 24.70 -4.57 -2.00
C THR A 285 23.28 -4.56 -1.49
N LEU A 286 22.31 -4.70 -2.40
CA LEU A 286 20.98 -5.18 -2.03
C LEU A 286 21.11 -6.61 -1.53
N SER A 287 20.41 -6.92 -0.45
CA SER A 287 20.31 -8.26 0.13
C SER A 287 18.89 -8.47 0.65
N LEU A 288 18.60 -9.71 1.07
CA LEU A 288 17.26 -10.11 1.51
C LEU A 288 17.39 -10.84 2.83
N PHE A 289 16.59 -10.45 3.82
CA PHE A 289 16.33 -11.31 4.97
C PHE A 289 15.44 -12.46 4.51
N THR A 290 15.76 -13.69 4.89
CA THR A 290 14.94 -14.87 4.58
C THR A 290 14.58 -15.66 5.82
N ASN A 291 13.48 -16.40 5.75
CA ASN A 291 13.08 -17.37 6.77
C ASN A 291 13.48 -18.80 6.35
N GLU A 292 13.29 -19.77 7.25
CA GLU A 292 13.64 -21.18 7.00
C GLU A 292 12.80 -21.84 5.89
N ALA A 293 11.62 -21.29 5.57
CA ALA A 293 10.82 -21.74 4.42
C ALA A 293 11.33 -21.16 3.09
N GLY A 294 12.33 -20.27 3.13
CA GLY A 294 12.91 -19.61 1.97
C GLY A 294 12.18 -18.34 1.53
N GLY A 295 11.14 -17.92 2.24
CA GLY A 295 10.42 -16.68 1.99
C GLY A 295 11.18 -15.44 2.43
N ILE A 296 10.88 -14.28 1.82
CA ILE A 296 11.58 -13.01 2.08
C ILE A 296 10.91 -12.28 3.25
N LEU A 297 11.69 -11.98 4.29
CA LEU A 297 11.24 -11.22 5.47
C LEU A 297 11.34 -9.72 5.25
N ASP A 298 12.38 -9.23 4.57
CA ASP A 298 12.49 -7.86 4.06
C ASP A 298 13.61 -7.78 3.03
N ASP A 299 13.62 -6.74 2.21
CA ASP A 299 14.76 -6.35 1.39
C ASP A 299 15.50 -5.15 1.97
N LEU A 300 16.84 -5.16 1.88
CA LEU A 300 17.70 -4.18 2.54
C LEU A 300 18.96 -3.87 1.74
N ILE A 301 19.54 -2.69 1.95
CA ILE A 301 20.90 -2.40 1.52
C ILE A 301 21.83 -2.56 2.72
N VAL A 302 22.89 -3.35 2.54
CA VAL A 302 23.96 -3.51 3.52
C VAL A 302 25.28 -3.06 2.92
N THR A 303 26.02 -2.24 3.67
CA THR A 303 27.31 -1.66 3.27
C THR A 303 28.38 -2.05 4.28
N ASN A 304 29.52 -2.55 3.80
CA ASN A 304 30.69 -2.80 4.64
C ASN A 304 31.46 -1.48 4.85
N ALA A 305 31.15 -0.73 5.91
CA ALA A 305 31.77 0.56 6.17
C ALA A 305 33.25 0.40 6.58
N SER A 306 34.12 1.28 6.07
CA SER A 306 35.54 1.32 6.44
C SER A 306 35.79 1.57 7.93
N GLU A 307 34.83 2.16 8.62
CA GLU A 307 34.86 2.56 10.03
C GLU A 307 34.55 1.39 10.98
N GLY A 308 34.73 0.14 10.52
CA GLY A 308 34.63 -1.05 11.36
C GLY A 308 33.21 -1.52 11.68
N HIS A 309 32.21 -1.13 10.89
CA HIS A 309 30.82 -1.55 11.06
C HIS A 309 30.15 -1.91 9.73
N LEU A 310 29.02 -2.61 9.80
CA LEU A 310 28.09 -2.69 8.67
C LEU A 310 27.06 -1.59 8.82
N TYR A 311 26.79 -0.84 7.77
CA TYR A 311 25.69 0.12 7.70
C TYR A 311 24.54 -0.50 6.92
N VAL A 312 23.37 -0.62 7.56
CA VAL A 312 22.20 -1.33 7.03
C VAL A 312 21.02 -0.37 6.96
N VAL A 313 20.31 -0.39 5.83
CA VAL A 313 19.08 0.36 5.61
C VAL A 313 17.99 -0.59 5.14
N SER A 314 16.87 -0.67 5.88
CA SER A 314 15.73 -1.53 5.57
C SER A 314 14.38 -0.79 5.62
N ASN A 315 13.30 -1.45 5.20
CA ASN A 315 12.03 -0.78 4.93
C ASN A 315 11.37 -0.26 6.22
N ALA A 316 10.74 0.91 6.12
CA ALA A 316 10.05 1.52 7.27
C ALA A 316 8.89 0.66 7.80
N GLY A 317 8.12 0.03 6.91
CA GLY A 317 7.02 -0.87 7.29
C GLY A 317 7.47 -2.15 7.99
N CYS A 318 8.74 -2.51 7.87
CA CYS A 318 9.33 -3.69 8.49
C CYS A 318 10.15 -3.35 9.75
N ARG A 319 10.22 -2.08 10.16
CA ARG A 319 11.12 -1.57 11.20
C ARG A 319 11.12 -2.42 12.48
N GLU A 320 9.95 -2.72 13.02
CA GLU A 320 9.83 -3.50 14.27
C GLU A 320 10.28 -4.95 14.07
N LYS A 321 9.86 -5.56 12.95
CA LYS A 321 10.19 -6.94 12.59
C LYS A 321 11.70 -7.12 12.40
N ASP A 322 12.31 -6.23 11.63
CA ASP A 322 13.73 -6.25 11.29
C ASP A 322 14.60 -5.97 12.51
N LEU A 323 14.23 -4.97 13.31
CA LEU A 323 14.95 -4.66 14.54
C LEU A 323 14.90 -5.84 15.51
N THR A 324 13.74 -6.46 15.69
CA THR A 324 13.59 -7.66 16.52
C THR A 324 14.47 -8.80 16.00
N LEU A 325 14.41 -9.09 14.69
CA LEU A 325 15.22 -10.13 14.05
C LEU A 325 16.72 -9.93 14.30
N MET A 326 17.23 -8.72 14.06
CA MET A 326 18.64 -8.40 14.26
C MET A 326 19.03 -8.46 15.75
N GLN A 327 18.21 -7.91 16.65
CA GLN A 327 18.46 -7.92 18.09
C GLN A 327 18.48 -9.34 18.67
N ASP A 328 17.55 -10.20 18.24
CA ASP A 328 17.54 -11.61 18.62
C ASP A 328 18.81 -12.31 18.17
N LYS A 329 19.27 -12.04 16.94
CA LYS A 329 20.50 -12.64 16.43
C LYS A 329 21.76 -12.12 17.13
N VAL A 330 21.80 -10.84 17.48
CA VAL A 330 22.86 -10.27 18.34
C VAL A 330 22.90 -11.02 19.66
N ARG A 331 21.77 -11.14 20.37
CA ARG A 331 21.70 -11.84 21.66
C ARG A 331 22.12 -13.30 21.55
N GLU A 332 21.65 -14.00 20.52
CA GLU A 332 22.01 -15.39 20.26
C GLU A 332 23.53 -15.56 20.08
N LEU A 333 24.19 -14.68 19.33
CA LEU A 333 25.61 -14.75 19.06
C LEU A 333 26.47 -14.30 20.24
N GLN A 334 26.05 -13.26 20.98
CA GLN A 334 26.70 -12.84 22.23
C GLN A 334 26.66 -13.95 23.29
N ASN A 335 25.53 -14.67 23.42
CA ASN A 335 25.42 -15.83 24.31
C ASN A 335 26.36 -16.99 23.92
N LYS A 336 26.82 -17.03 22.66
CA LYS A 336 27.83 -17.96 22.14
C LYS A 336 29.26 -17.38 22.19
N GLY A 337 29.45 -16.22 22.83
CA GLY A 337 30.75 -15.56 22.98
C GLY A 337 31.25 -14.79 21.75
N SER A 338 30.38 -14.48 20.78
CA SER A 338 30.75 -13.67 19.61
C SER A 338 30.75 -12.17 19.95
N ASP A 339 31.67 -11.41 19.34
CA ASP A 339 31.75 -9.95 19.47
C ASP A 339 30.89 -9.29 18.39
N VAL A 340 29.67 -8.90 18.77
CA VAL A 340 28.70 -8.21 17.93
C VAL A 340 27.89 -7.20 18.74
N ALA A 341 27.55 -6.07 18.14
CA ALA A 341 26.61 -5.11 18.71
C ALA A 341 25.78 -4.45 17.60
N LEU A 342 24.58 -3.99 17.95
CA LEU A 342 23.65 -3.30 17.04
C LEU A 342 23.31 -1.93 17.61
N GLU A 343 23.41 -0.90 16.77
CA GLU A 343 23.01 0.47 17.06
C GLU A 343 21.93 0.88 16.07
N VAL A 344 20.83 1.46 16.56
CA VAL A 344 19.83 2.13 15.72
C VAL A 344 20.24 3.59 15.57
N MET A 345 20.29 4.07 14.34
CA MET A 345 20.62 5.46 14.06
C MET A 345 19.37 6.34 14.09
N ASP A 346 19.55 7.59 14.53
CA ASP A 346 18.52 8.64 14.55
C ASP A 346 18.68 9.67 13.41
N ASN A 347 19.67 9.47 12.53
CA ASN A 347 19.88 10.28 11.34
C ASN A 347 18.62 10.38 10.47
N ALA A 348 18.45 11.53 9.81
CA ALA A 348 17.58 11.64 8.65
C ALA A 348 18.22 10.98 7.42
N LEU A 349 17.41 10.67 6.41
CA LEU A 349 17.88 10.05 5.18
C LEU A 349 17.20 10.73 3.98
N LEU A 350 18.01 11.37 3.15
CA LEU A 350 17.55 12.09 1.96
C LEU A 350 18.05 11.36 0.71
N ALA A 351 17.19 11.20 -0.30
CA ALA A 351 17.60 10.63 -1.58
C ALA A 351 17.52 11.68 -2.68
N LEU A 352 18.65 11.99 -3.32
CA LEU A 352 18.74 12.86 -4.49
C LEU A 352 18.95 12.00 -5.74
N GLN A 353 17.96 11.99 -6.62
CA GLN A 353 17.85 10.97 -7.68
C GLN A 353 17.59 11.65 -9.03
N GLY A 354 18.29 11.22 -10.08
CA GLY A 354 18.16 11.73 -11.45
C GLY A 354 19.51 12.02 -12.11
N PRO A 355 19.57 12.18 -13.44
CA PRO A 355 20.82 12.35 -14.19
C PRO A 355 21.67 13.55 -13.76
N THR A 356 21.09 14.60 -13.16
CA THR A 356 21.84 15.76 -12.66
C THR A 356 22.15 15.70 -11.17
N ALA A 357 21.73 14.65 -10.45
CA ALA A 357 21.87 14.52 -9.00
C ALA A 357 23.32 14.63 -8.51
N ALA A 358 24.24 13.89 -9.14
CA ALA A 358 25.65 13.94 -8.78
C ALA A 358 26.27 15.33 -9.02
N GLN A 359 25.87 16.02 -10.08
CA GLN A 359 26.36 17.38 -10.38
C GLN A 359 25.88 18.39 -9.33
N VAL A 360 24.62 18.29 -8.92
CA VAL A 360 24.04 19.12 -7.85
C VAL A 360 24.79 18.88 -6.53
N LEU A 361 24.97 17.61 -6.14
CA LEU A 361 25.65 17.29 -4.88
C LEU A 361 27.12 17.70 -4.90
N GLN A 362 27.81 17.57 -6.05
CA GLN A 362 29.23 17.90 -6.20
C GLN A 362 29.54 19.34 -5.76
N ALA A 363 28.60 20.28 -5.94
CA ALA A 363 28.77 21.68 -5.53
C ALA A 363 28.86 21.87 -4.01
N GLY A 364 28.40 20.89 -3.23
CA GLY A 364 28.38 20.91 -1.77
C GLY A 364 29.37 19.97 -1.12
N VAL A 365 30.23 19.27 -1.87
CA VAL A 365 31.18 18.28 -1.33
C VAL A 365 32.58 18.52 -1.89
N ALA A 366 33.61 18.24 -1.08
CA ALA A 366 35.01 18.33 -1.51
C ALA A 366 35.46 17.09 -2.29
N ASP A 367 34.89 15.93 -1.98
CA ASP A 367 35.18 14.65 -2.61
C ASP A 367 34.75 14.62 -4.09
N ASP A 368 35.52 13.92 -4.93
CA ASP A 368 35.19 13.73 -6.34
C ASP A 368 34.17 12.61 -6.50
N LEU A 369 32.90 12.95 -6.71
CA LEU A 369 31.80 11.99 -6.84
C LEU A 369 31.93 11.07 -8.05
N ARG A 370 32.80 11.39 -9.03
CA ARG A 370 33.11 10.47 -10.13
C ARG A 370 33.89 9.23 -9.65
N LYS A 371 34.50 9.30 -8.46
CA LYS A 371 35.19 8.18 -7.81
C LYS A 371 34.29 7.38 -6.86
N LEU A 372 33.01 7.75 -6.77
CA LEU A 372 31.99 7.07 -5.98
C LEU A 372 31.03 6.29 -6.92
N PRO A 373 31.42 5.09 -7.42
CA PRO A 373 30.55 4.27 -8.27
C PRO A 373 29.29 3.79 -7.55
N PHE A 374 28.33 3.34 -8.34
CA PHE A 374 27.10 2.72 -7.86
C PHE A 374 27.38 1.63 -6.81
N MET A 375 26.56 1.65 -5.74
CA MET A 375 26.69 0.80 -4.56
C MET A 375 28.02 0.94 -3.80
N THR A 376 28.58 2.15 -3.81
CA THR A 376 29.65 2.54 -2.87
C THR A 376 29.26 3.78 -2.07
N SER A 377 29.87 3.94 -0.90
CA SER A 377 29.60 5.05 0.00
C SER A 377 30.88 5.75 0.46
N ALA A 378 30.76 6.93 1.04
CA ALA A 378 31.81 7.54 1.86
C ALA A 378 31.17 8.43 2.91
N VAL A 379 31.89 8.65 4.02
CA VAL A 379 31.56 9.72 4.95
C VAL A 379 32.26 10.98 4.49
N MET A 380 31.49 12.06 4.33
CA MET A 380 31.98 13.34 3.85
C MET A 380 31.19 14.50 4.45
N GLU A 381 31.72 15.70 4.30
CA GLU A 381 30.99 16.93 4.59
C GLU A 381 30.11 17.30 3.40
N VAL A 382 28.84 17.62 3.64
CA VAL A 382 27.86 17.95 2.61
C VAL A 382 27.19 19.29 2.92
N PHE A 383 27.45 20.30 2.09
CA PHE A 383 26.95 21.67 2.26
C PHE A 383 27.20 22.25 3.67
N GLY A 384 28.40 21.99 4.22
CA GLY A 384 28.79 22.42 5.57
C GLY A 384 28.41 21.45 6.68
N VAL A 385 27.63 20.39 6.38
CA VAL A 385 27.22 19.39 7.36
C VAL A 385 28.24 18.27 7.43
N SER A 386 28.99 18.19 8.53
CA SER A 386 29.97 17.13 8.77
C SER A 386 29.31 15.78 9.09
N GLY A 387 30.02 14.69 8.80
CA GLY A 387 29.63 13.35 9.22
C GLY A 387 28.45 12.75 8.43
N CYS A 388 28.14 13.28 7.25
CA CYS A 388 27.14 12.68 6.36
C CYS A 388 27.71 11.43 5.71
N ARG A 389 26.93 10.34 5.65
CA ARG A 389 27.25 9.19 4.81
C ARG A 389 26.51 9.31 3.49
N VAL A 390 27.26 9.50 2.41
CA VAL A 390 26.76 9.58 1.04
C VAL A 390 26.96 8.22 0.38
N THR A 391 25.87 7.60 -0.06
CA THR A 391 25.87 6.30 -0.75
C THR A 391 25.34 6.50 -2.17
N ARG A 392 26.07 6.06 -3.19
CA ARG A 392 25.65 6.12 -4.60
C ARG A 392 24.66 4.98 -4.90
N CYS A 393 23.45 5.10 -4.37
CA CYS A 393 22.36 4.15 -4.55
C CYS A 393 21.03 4.89 -4.77
N GLY A 394 19.97 4.12 -4.99
CA GLY A 394 18.68 4.72 -5.26
C GLY A 394 17.57 3.72 -5.57
N TYR A 395 16.35 4.22 -5.54
CA TYR A 395 15.12 3.45 -5.75
C TYR A 395 14.32 3.96 -6.97
N THR A 396 15.02 4.45 -8.00
CA THR A 396 14.39 5.10 -9.17
C THR A 396 14.87 4.53 -10.51
N GLY A 397 15.96 3.78 -10.50
CA GLY A 397 16.66 3.35 -11.72
C GLY A 397 17.56 4.41 -12.35
N GLU A 398 17.49 5.66 -11.90
CA GLU A 398 18.42 6.71 -12.32
C GLU A 398 19.74 6.63 -11.53
N ASP A 399 20.74 7.41 -11.99
CA ASP A 399 21.85 7.78 -11.13
C ASP A 399 21.33 8.61 -9.93
N GLY A 400 22.05 8.55 -8.82
CA GLY A 400 21.64 9.23 -7.61
C GLY A 400 22.45 8.83 -6.40
N VAL A 401 22.10 9.47 -5.30
CA VAL A 401 22.71 9.29 -3.98
C VAL A 401 21.64 9.28 -2.90
N GLU A 402 21.93 8.56 -1.82
CA GLU A 402 21.28 8.70 -0.52
C GLU A 402 22.27 9.33 0.46
N ILE A 403 21.78 10.24 1.30
CA ILE A 403 22.57 11.02 2.24
C ILE A 403 21.99 10.80 3.64
N SER A 404 22.67 9.97 4.43
CA SER A 404 22.40 9.84 5.85
C SER A 404 23.02 11.04 6.56
N VAL A 405 22.18 11.86 7.18
CA VAL A 405 22.56 13.16 7.76
C VAL A 405 22.08 13.24 9.21
N PRO A 406 22.85 13.83 10.14
CA PRO A 406 22.36 14.11 11.48
C PRO A 406 20.99 14.81 11.43
N ALA A 407 20.02 14.33 12.21
CA ALA A 407 18.63 14.79 12.11
C ALA A 407 18.47 16.31 12.29
N ALA A 408 19.27 16.91 13.17
CA ALA A 408 19.27 18.35 13.41
C ALA A 408 19.65 19.18 12.17
N GLU A 409 20.43 18.62 11.25
CA GLU A 409 20.97 19.29 10.07
C GLU A 409 20.17 18.96 8.79
N ALA A 410 19.16 18.11 8.88
CA ALA A 410 18.38 17.63 7.74
C ALA A 410 17.70 18.77 6.98
N VAL A 411 17.11 19.73 7.70
CA VAL A 411 16.42 20.89 7.10
C VAL A 411 17.42 21.80 6.38
N HIS A 412 18.59 22.06 6.98
CA HIS A 412 19.64 22.85 6.36
C HIS A 412 20.13 22.21 5.06
N LEU A 413 20.42 20.91 5.08
CA LEU A 413 20.84 20.16 3.91
C LEU A 413 19.77 20.14 2.81
N ALA A 414 18.51 19.86 3.16
CA ALA A 414 17.41 19.84 2.20
C ALA A 414 17.20 21.23 1.55
N ALA A 415 17.24 22.30 2.36
CA ALA A 415 17.17 23.67 1.87
C ALA A 415 18.36 24.01 0.96
N ALA A 416 19.57 23.54 1.30
CA ALA A 416 20.77 23.77 0.50
C ALA A 416 20.68 23.14 -0.88
N LEU A 417 20.22 21.89 -0.96
CA LEU A 417 19.98 21.20 -2.22
C LEU A 417 18.90 21.89 -3.05
N LEU A 418 17.78 22.29 -2.42
CA LEU A 418 16.65 22.90 -3.11
C LEU A 418 16.92 24.32 -3.65
N ARG A 419 18.02 24.97 -3.23
CA ARG A 419 18.50 26.22 -3.86
C ARG A 419 18.93 26.02 -5.31
N ASN A 420 19.32 24.81 -5.70
CA ASN A 420 19.69 24.53 -7.08
C ASN A 420 18.41 24.33 -7.93
N PRO A 421 18.22 25.08 -9.03
CA PRO A 421 17.00 25.02 -9.84
C PRO A 421 16.78 23.66 -10.54
N GLU A 422 17.79 22.81 -10.60
CA GLU A 422 17.69 21.44 -11.12
C GLU A 422 16.91 20.50 -10.17
N VAL A 423 16.79 20.86 -8.89
CA VAL A 423 16.20 20.04 -7.85
C VAL A 423 14.73 20.39 -7.65
N LYS A 424 13.88 19.37 -7.61
CA LYS A 424 12.51 19.49 -7.10
C LYS A 424 12.23 18.47 -6.01
N LEU A 425 11.32 18.78 -5.10
CA LEU A 425 10.83 17.79 -4.17
C LEU A 425 9.92 16.79 -4.88
N ALA A 426 10.07 15.50 -4.54
CA ALA A 426 9.23 14.44 -5.06
C ALA A 426 8.64 13.62 -3.92
N GLY A 427 7.34 13.34 -4.03
CA GLY A 427 6.59 12.60 -3.03
C GLY A 427 6.49 11.11 -3.35
N LEU A 428 5.77 10.40 -2.48
CA LEU A 428 5.66 8.95 -2.54
C LEU A 428 5.07 8.43 -3.87
N ALA A 429 4.15 9.15 -4.52
CA ALA A 429 3.52 8.71 -5.77
C ALA A 429 4.50 8.68 -6.96
N ALA A 430 5.39 9.67 -7.03
CA ALA A 430 6.47 9.66 -8.01
C ALA A 430 7.50 8.55 -7.70
N ARG A 431 7.80 8.32 -6.41
CA ARG A 431 8.68 7.23 -5.96
C ARG A 431 8.17 5.86 -6.43
N ASP A 432 6.88 5.57 -6.26
CA ASP A 432 6.29 4.27 -6.65
C ASP A 432 6.26 4.06 -8.18
N SER A 433 5.95 5.09 -8.96
CA SER A 433 5.99 4.96 -10.43
C SER A 433 7.42 4.82 -10.97
N LEU A 434 8.41 5.54 -10.40
CA LEU A 434 9.82 5.44 -10.80
C LEU A 434 10.41 4.06 -10.52
N ARG A 435 10.19 3.52 -9.31
CA ARG A 435 10.69 2.20 -8.92
C ARG A 435 10.08 1.10 -9.78
N LEU A 436 8.78 1.22 -10.11
CA LEU A 436 8.07 0.23 -10.90
C LEU A 436 8.62 0.18 -12.32
N GLU A 437 8.82 1.34 -12.96
CA GLU A 437 9.49 1.42 -14.25
C GLU A 437 10.92 0.86 -14.22
N ALA A 438 11.64 1.06 -13.12
CA ALA A 438 12.98 0.51 -12.90
C ALA A 438 12.99 -0.99 -12.56
N GLY A 439 11.83 -1.65 -12.48
CA GLY A 439 11.76 -3.08 -12.20
C GLY A 439 12.10 -3.46 -10.75
N LEU A 440 12.12 -2.49 -9.84
CA LEU A 440 12.47 -2.67 -8.43
C LEU A 440 11.25 -3.14 -7.62
N CYS A 441 11.46 -4.13 -6.76
CA CYS A 441 10.42 -4.70 -5.91
C CYS A 441 10.00 -3.72 -4.81
N LEU A 442 8.73 -3.75 -4.44
CA LEU A 442 8.19 -3.17 -3.22
C LEU A 442 7.81 -4.30 -2.26
N TYR A 443 8.49 -4.36 -1.11
CA TYR A 443 8.17 -5.35 -0.06
C TYR A 443 6.72 -5.21 0.41
N GLY A 444 6.08 -6.35 0.73
CA GLY A 444 4.66 -6.45 1.09
C GLY A 444 3.71 -6.40 -0.12
N ASN A 445 4.24 -6.13 -1.33
CA ASN A 445 3.46 -6.12 -2.58
C ASN A 445 4.05 -7.15 -3.56
N ASP A 446 5.27 -6.92 -4.03
CA ASP A 446 5.91 -7.76 -5.04
C ASP A 446 6.68 -8.94 -4.46
N ILE A 447 7.09 -8.83 -3.19
CA ILE A 447 7.80 -9.86 -2.44
C ILE A 447 7.29 -9.84 -0.99
N ASP A 448 7.20 -11.03 -0.41
CA ASP A 448 6.70 -11.30 0.94
C ASP A 448 7.30 -12.60 1.50
N GLU A 449 6.85 -12.97 2.71
CA GLU A 449 7.32 -14.14 3.47
C GLU A 449 6.93 -15.50 2.83
N HIS A 450 6.21 -15.48 1.71
CA HIS A 450 5.81 -16.64 0.91
C HIS A 450 6.40 -16.63 -0.50
N THR A 451 7.25 -15.64 -0.82
CA THR A 451 7.99 -15.57 -2.08
C THR A 451 9.47 -15.83 -1.85
N THR A 452 10.06 -16.77 -2.58
CA THR A 452 11.50 -16.98 -2.51
C THR A 452 12.26 -15.96 -3.38
N PRO A 453 13.57 -15.74 -3.14
CA PRO A 453 14.40 -14.94 -4.04
C PRO A 453 14.40 -15.43 -5.51
N VAL A 454 14.16 -16.72 -5.75
CA VAL A 454 14.10 -17.26 -7.13
C VAL A 454 12.75 -16.95 -7.77
N GLU A 455 11.64 -17.14 -7.05
CA GLU A 455 10.31 -16.74 -7.50
C GLU A 455 10.25 -15.23 -7.76
N GLY A 456 10.83 -14.42 -6.88
CA GLY A 456 10.87 -12.95 -6.99
C GLY A 456 11.76 -12.42 -8.11
N SER A 457 12.37 -13.28 -8.94
CA SER A 457 13.36 -12.88 -9.96
C SER A 457 14.56 -12.11 -9.37
N LEU A 458 14.96 -12.45 -8.14
CA LEU A 458 16.05 -11.85 -7.37
C LEU A 458 17.23 -12.81 -7.18
N SER A 459 17.35 -13.87 -8.00
CA SER A 459 18.43 -14.86 -7.88
C SER A 459 19.84 -14.27 -7.96
N TRP A 460 20.00 -13.04 -8.45
CA TRP A 460 21.28 -12.33 -8.50
C TRP A 460 21.76 -11.85 -7.11
N THR A 461 20.86 -11.72 -6.11
CA THR A 461 21.22 -11.33 -4.74
C THR A 461 21.87 -12.47 -3.96
N LEU A 462 21.64 -13.72 -4.38
CA LEU A 462 22.21 -14.91 -3.75
C LEU A 462 23.73 -14.95 -3.98
N GLY A 463 24.52 -14.76 -2.94
CA GLY A 463 25.99 -14.79 -3.05
C GLY A 463 26.51 -16.12 -3.60
N LYS A 464 27.56 -16.09 -4.42
CA LYS A 464 28.13 -17.29 -5.04
C LYS A 464 28.65 -18.25 -3.97
N ARG A 465 29.34 -17.73 -2.94
CA ARG A 465 29.82 -18.54 -1.82
C ARG A 465 28.63 -19.03 -0.98
N ARG A 466 27.64 -18.16 -0.69
CA ARG A 466 26.41 -18.55 0.03
C ARG A 466 25.70 -19.74 -0.60
N ARG A 467 25.53 -19.74 -1.92
CA ARG A 467 24.88 -20.85 -2.68
C ARG A 467 25.61 -22.18 -2.52
N ALA A 468 26.95 -22.15 -2.47
CA ALA A 468 27.76 -23.35 -2.32
C ALA A 468 27.77 -23.85 -0.87
N ALA A 469 27.85 -22.92 0.09
CA ALA A 469 27.91 -23.20 1.51
C ALA A 469 26.55 -23.63 2.09
N MET A 470 25.43 -23.21 1.46
CA MET A 470 24.07 -23.46 1.95
C MET A 470 23.84 -22.93 3.38
N ASP A 471 24.49 -21.81 3.72
CA ASP A 471 24.67 -21.30 5.08
C ASP A 471 23.79 -20.07 5.39
N PHE A 472 22.61 -19.99 4.77
CA PHE A 472 21.61 -18.93 4.99
C PHE A 472 20.21 -19.52 5.21
N PRO A 473 19.31 -18.82 5.92
CA PRO A 473 17.96 -19.33 6.21
C PRO A 473 17.20 -19.69 4.93
N GLY A 474 16.67 -20.90 4.89
CA GLY A 474 15.89 -21.40 3.73
C GLY A 474 16.72 -21.81 2.51
N ALA A 475 18.05 -21.90 2.62
CA ALA A 475 18.91 -22.36 1.51
C ALA A 475 18.48 -23.72 0.93
N SER A 476 18.00 -24.64 1.78
CA SER A 476 17.50 -25.97 1.39
C SER A 476 16.30 -25.92 0.44
N VAL A 477 15.51 -24.83 0.45
CA VAL A 477 14.40 -24.58 -0.47
C VAL A 477 14.86 -23.74 -1.67
N ILE A 478 15.61 -22.68 -1.42
CA ILE A 478 15.98 -21.67 -2.41
C ILE A 478 16.97 -22.20 -3.45
N VAL A 479 18.03 -22.89 -3.03
CA VAL A 479 19.10 -23.31 -3.94
C VAL A 479 18.64 -24.36 -4.96
N PRO A 480 17.82 -25.38 -4.61
CA PRO A 480 17.25 -26.28 -5.61
C PRO A 480 16.47 -25.56 -6.72
N GLN A 481 15.72 -24.50 -6.40
CA GLN A 481 14.93 -23.74 -7.37
C GLN A 481 15.78 -23.07 -8.45
N LEU A 482 17.08 -22.81 -8.20
CA LEU A 482 17.99 -22.27 -9.22
C LEU A 482 18.21 -23.25 -10.39
N LYS A 483 18.09 -24.55 -10.14
CA LYS A 483 18.27 -25.60 -11.17
C LYS A 483 16.93 -26.06 -11.75
N SER A 484 15.96 -26.36 -10.88
CA SER A 484 14.66 -26.90 -11.29
C SER A 484 13.72 -25.85 -11.87
N LYS A 485 14.05 -24.56 -11.69
CA LYS A 485 13.17 -23.41 -11.86
C LYS A 485 12.06 -23.42 -10.79
N ALA A 486 11.61 -22.23 -10.40
CA ALA A 486 10.49 -22.07 -9.49
C ALA A 486 9.15 -22.27 -10.24
N GLN A 487 8.10 -22.66 -9.53
CA GLN A 487 6.77 -22.91 -10.12
C GLN A 487 6.16 -21.64 -10.71
N ARG A 488 6.35 -20.50 -10.01
CA ARG A 488 5.96 -19.17 -10.45
C ARG A 488 7.16 -18.24 -10.49
N ARG A 489 7.04 -17.15 -11.24
CA ARG A 489 8.08 -16.14 -11.39
C ARG A 489 7.49 -14.74 -11.49
N ARG A 490 8.09 -13.78 -10.81
CA ARG A 490 7.79 -12.36 -10.96
C ARG A 490 8.21 -11.87 -12.34
N VAL A 491 7.28 -11.23 -13.04
CA VAL A 491 7.46 -10.67 -14.38
C VAL A 491 6.95 -9.23 -14.44
N GLY A 492 7.42 -8.48 -15.44
CA GLY A 492 6.83 -7.20 -15.81
C GLY A 492 5.75 -7.40 -16.87
N LEU A 493 4.70 -6.60 -16.82
CA LEU A 493 3.59 -6.59 -17.77
C LEU A 493 3.42 -5.18 -18.33
N MET A 494 3.19 -5.08 -19.63
CA MET A 494 2.78 -3.85 -20.31
C MET A 494 1.39 -4.04 -20.91
N CYS A 495 0.55 -3.03 -20.76
CA CYS A 495 -0.80 -3.02 -21.33
C CYS A 495 -1.21 -1.60 -21.71
N ASP A 496 -2.15 -1.52 -22.64
CA ASP A 496 -2.79 -0.27 -23.05
C ASP A 496 -4.17 -0.15 -22.35
N GLY A 497 -4.82 1.01 -22.45
CA GLY A 497 -6.16 1.20 -21.89
C GLY A 497 -6.17 1.46 -20.38
N ALA A 498 -7.01 0.72 -19.64
CA ALA A 498 -7.25 0.99 -18.23
C ALA A 498 -6.07 0.51 -17.36
N PRO A 499 -5.63 1.30 -16.35
CA PRO A 499 -4.52 0.90 -15.49
C PRO A 499 -4.82 -0.39 -14.72
N VAL A 500 -3.87 -1.32 -14.77
CA VAL A 500 -3.89 -2.57 -14.03
C VAL A 500 -3.53 -2.30 -12.57
N ARG A 501 -4.18 -3.01 -11.65
CA ARG A 501 -4.02 -2.80 -10.21
C ARG A 501 -3.47 -4.04 -9.55
N ALA A 502 -2.92 -3.87 -8.35
CA ALA A 502 -2.62 -4.99 -7.47
C ALA A 502 -3.86 -5.90 -7.34
N GLN A 503 -3.61 -7.20 -7.22
CA GLN A 503 -4.60 -8.27 -7.13
C GLN A 503 -5.42 -8.54 -8.39
N SER A 504 -5.27 -7.76 -9.47
CA SER A 504 -5.89 -8.09 -10.76
C SER A 504 -5.46 -9.49 -11.22
N PRO A 505 -6.40 -10.40 -11.53
CA PRO A 505 -6.08 -11.69 -12.13
C PRO A 505 -5.30 -11.54 -13.44
N ILE A 506 -4.26 -12.37 -13.59
CA ILE A 506 -3.54 -12.57 -14.84
C ILE A 506 -4.04 -13.87 -15.44
N LEU A 507 -4.44 -13.83 -16.71
CA LEU A 507 -4.99 -14.97 -17.42
C LEU A 507 -4.14 -15.33 -18.64
N SER A 508 -4.15 -16.61 -18.99
CA SER A 508 -3.59 -17.11 -20.25
C SER A 508 -4.38 -16.54 -21.46
N PRO A 509 -3.86 -16.65 -22.69
CA PRO A 509 -4.60 -16.28 -23.89
C PRO A 509 -5.98 -16.97 -24.02
N GLU A 510 -6.13 -18.16 -23.44
CA GLU A 510 -7.37 -18.95 -23.42
C GLU A 510 -8.34 -18.50 -22.31
N GLY A 511 -7.97 -17.51 -21.48
CA GLY A 511 -8.80 -16.98 -20.41
C GLY A 511 -8.73 -17.77 -19.10
N THR A 512 -7.74 -18.64 -18.91
CA THR A 512 -7.54 -19.35 -17.64
C THR A 512 -6.73 -18.48 -16.68
N VAL A 513 -7.17 -18.31 -15.43
CA VAL A 513 -6.38 -17.58 -14.41
C VAL A 513 -5.10 -18.36 -14.10
N ILE A 514 -3.96 -17.71 -14.33
CA ILE A 514 -2.62 -18.29 -14.12
C ILE A 514 -1.80 -17.52 -13.09
N GLY A 515 -2.26 -16.35 -12.66
CA GLY A 515 -1.47 -15.49 -11.78
C GLY A 515 -2.23 -14.29 -11.27
N ALA A 516 -1.50 -13.40 -10.60
CA ALA A 516 -2.03 -12.15 -10.09
C ALA A 516 -0.99 -11.03 -10.18
N VAL A 517 -1.48 -9.83 -10.41
CA VAL A 517 -0.70 -8.59 -10.37
C VAL A 517 -0.38 -8.23 -8.92
N THR A 518 0.84 -7.78 -8.66
CA THR A 518 1.31 -7.33 -7.34
C THR A 518 1.40 -5.81 -7.25
N SER A 519 1.87 -5.17 -8.32
CA SER A 519 1.97 -3.71 -8.43
C SER A 519 1.53 -3.27 -9.81
N GLY A 520 0.89 -2.11 -9.95
CA GLY A 520 0.51 -1.59 -11.26
C GLY A 520 0.16 -0.10 -11.25
N CYS A 521 0.71 0.64 -12.20
CA CYS A 521 0.37 2.05 -12.41
C CYS A 521 0.65 2.51 -13.85
N PRO A 522 0.09 3.65 -14.28
CA PRO A 522 0.49 4.30 -15.52
C PRO A 522 1.97 4.71 -15.46
N SER A 523 2.75 4.37 -16.50
CA SER A 523 4.12 4.82 -16.71
C SER A 523 4.13 6.18 -17.43
N PRO A 524 4.60 7.26 -16.79
CA PRO A 524 4.76 8.56 -17.43
C PRO A 524 5.75 8.52 -18.61
N CYS A 525 6.85 7.77 -18.49
CA CYS A 525 7.89 7.72 -19.54
C CYS A 525 7.41 6.99 -20.79
N LEU A 526 6.71 5.87 -20.62
CA LEU A 526 6.29 5.00 -21.72
C LEU A 526 4.91 5.35 -22.28
N LYS A 527 4.14 6.19 -21.58
CA LYS A 527 2.74 6.52 -21.90
C LYS A 527 1.87 5.26 -22.05
N LYS A 528 2.16 4.25 -21.24
CA LYS A 528 1.49 2.95 -21.17
C LYS A 528 1.28 2.55 -19.71
N ASN A 529 0.48 1.53 -19.46
CA ASN A 529 0.37 0.97 -18.12
C ASN A 529 1.44 -0.11 -17.93
N VAL A 530 2.15 -0.04 -16.81
CA VAL A 530 3.14 -1.04 -16.40
C VAL A 530 2.69 -1.69 -15.11
N ALA A 531 2.99 -2.98 -14.96
CA ALA A 531 2.65 -3.74 -13.77
C ALA A 531 3.68 -4.84 -13.51
N MET A 532 3.79 -5.28 -12.26
CA MET A 532 4.46 -6.51 -11.88
C MET A 532 3.43 -7.55 -11.45
N GLY A 533 3.74 -8.81 -11.63
CA GLY A 533 2.93 -9.90 -11.11
C GLY A 533 3.63 -11.24 -11.22
N TYR A 534 2.99 -12.28 -10.71
CA TYR A 534 3.51 -13.64 -10.76
C TYR A 534 2.74 -14.47 -11.77
N VAL A 535 3.47 -15.19 -12.61
CA VAL A 535 2.93 -16.17 -13.56
C VAL A 535 3.73 -17.47 -13.49
N PRO A 536 3.21 -18.61 -13.98
CA PRO A 536 3.96 -19.85 -14.09
C PRO A 536 5.18 -19.65 -14.99
N TYR A 537 6.24 -20.42 -14.76
CA TYR A 537 7.52 -20.21 -15.44
C TYR A 537 7.40 -20.21 -16.97
N GLU A 538 6.55 -21.07 -17.54
CA GLU A 538 6.31 -21.19 -18.99
C GLU A 538 5.76 -19.91 -19.63
N TYR A 539 5.07 -19.05 -18.86
CA TYR A 539 4.56 -17.76 -19.33
C TYR A 539 5.53 -16.61 -19.07
N SER A 540 6.68 -16.86 -18.43
CA SER A 540 7.56 -15.78 -17.95
C SER A 540 8.48 -15.14 -19.01
N ARG A 541 8.47 -15.67 -20.24
CA ARG A 541 9.33 -15.16 -21.32
C ARG A 541 8.85 -13.77 -21.78
N PRO A 542 9.75 -12.77 -21.93
CA PRO A 542 9.40 -11.50 -22.55
C PRO A 542 8.81 -11.69 -23.96
N GLY A 543 7.75 -10.94 -24.26
CA GLY A 543 6.96 -11.04 -25.49
C GLY A 543 5.77 -12.00 -25.40
N THR A 544 5.61 -12.76 -24.31
CA THR A 544 4.45 -13.66 -24.13
C THR A 544 3.16 -12.85 -24.03
N PRO A 545 2.15 -13.12 -24.88
CA PRO A 545 0.83 -12.49 -24.78
C PRO A 545 0.05 -13.09 -23.61
N LEU A 546 -0.62 -12.24 -22.84
CA LEU A 546 -1.45 -12.59 -21.69
C LEU A 546 -2.71 -11.71 -21.68
N LEU A 547 -3.63 -12.01 -20.78
CA LEU A 547 -4.75 -11.15 -20.46
C LEU A 547 -4.65 -10.73 -18.98
N VAL A 548 -5.16 -9.55 -18.67
CA VAL A 548 -5.34 -9.09 -17.29
C VAL A 548 -6.75 -8.59 -17.09
N GLU A 549 -7.33 -8.87 -15.94
CA GLU A 549 -8.68 -8.41 -15.62
C GLU A 549 -8.64 -7.03 -14.95
N VAL A 550 -9.25 -6.04 -15.60
CA VAL A 550 -9.40 -4.68 -15.09
C VAL A 550 -10.86 -4.28 -15.13
N ARG A 551 -11.41 -3.93 -13.97
CA ARG A 551 -12.83 -3.56 -13.82
C ARG A 551 -13.78 -4.62 -14.41
N ARG A 552 -13.49 -5.91 -14.14
CA ARG A 552 -14.21 -7.09 -14.65
C ARG A 552 -14.20 -7.26 -16.16
N LYS A 553 -13.30 -6.57 -16.87
CA LYS A 553 -13.07 -6.74 -18.30
C LYS A 553 -11.67 -7.27 -18.53
N GLN A 554 -11.56 -8.23 -19.45
CA GLN A 554 -10.27 -8.74 -19.89
C GLN A 554 -9.63 -7.74 -20.85
N GLN A 555 -8.37 -7.40 -20.62
CA GLN A 555 -7.59 -6.58 -21.53
C GLN A 555 -6.27 -7.27 -21.91
N PRO A 556 -5.80 -7.12 -23.14
CA PRO A 556 -4.50 -7.64 -23.56
C PRO A 556 -3.35 -7.04 -22.75
N ALA A 557 -2.43 -7.90 -22.33
CA ALA A 557 -1.15 -7.53 -21.75
C ALA A 557 -0.03 -8.35 -22.39
N VAL A 558 1.19 -7.84 -22.34
CA VAL A 558 2.37 -8.55 -22.82
C VAL A 558 3.42 -8.56 -21.74
N VAL A 559 4.04 -9.73 -21.53
CA VAL A 559 5.18 -9.86 -20.63
C VAL A 559 6.33 -9.02 -21.16
N SER A 560 6.79 -8.05 -20.38
CA SER A 560 7.91 -7.17 -20.72
C SER A 560 9.14 -7.52 -19.91
N LYS A 561 10.31 -7.29 -20.52
CA LYS A 561 11.57 -7.31 -19.79
C LYS A 561 11.57 -6.16 -18.78
N MET A 562 12.07 -6.44 -17.57
CA MET A 562 12.39 -5.41 -16.58
C MET A 562 13.91 -5.16 -16.56
N PRO A 563 14.36 -3.91 -16.33
CA PRO A 563 13.54 -2.71 -16.12
C PRO A 563 12.76 -2.31 -17.40
N PHE A 564 11.60 -1.67 -17.24
CA PHE A 564 10.79 -1.20 -18.38
C PHE A 564 11.42 0.02 -19.06
N VAL A 565 12.05 0.88 -18.25
CA VAL A 565 12.86 2.01 -18.71
C VAL A 565 14.32 1.69 -18.37
N PRO A 566 15.28 1.82 -19.31
CA PRO A 566 16.69 1.55 -19.03
C PRO A 566 17.21 2.32 -17.82
N THR A 567 18.00 1.65 -16.97
CA THR A 567 18.62 2.29 -15.81
C THR A 567 19.86 3.08 -16.20
N ASN A 568 20.19 4.12 -15.42
CA ASN A 568 21.33 5.02 -15.64
C ASN A 568 22.35 4.97 -14.48
N TYR A 569 22.52 3.81 -13.85
CA TYR A 569 23.47 3.65 -12.74
C TYR A 569 24.90 4.01 -13.15
N TYR A 570 25.56 4.86 -12.36
CA TYR A 570 26.93 5.27 -12.63
C TYR A 570 27.93 4.18 -12.23
N ILE A 571 28.60 3.60 -13.22
CA ILE A 571 29.64 2.58 -13.02
C ILE A 571 30.97 3.13 -13.59
N LEU A 572 32.09 2.84 -12.93
CA LEU A 572 33.41 3.19 -13.46
C LEU A 572 33.63 2.47 -14.80
N LYS A 573 34.06 3.22 -15.81
CA LYS A 573 34.42 2.69 -17.12
C LYS A 573 35.84 2.16 -17.14
#